data_AF-A0A2E0BSH0-F1
#
_entry.id   AF-A0A2E0BSH0-F1
#
_cell.length_a   1.000
_cell.length_b   1.000
_cell.length_c   1.000
_cell.angle_alpha   90.00
_cell.angle_beta   90.00
_cell.angle_gamma   90.00
#
_symmetry.space_group_name_H-M   'P 1'
#
loop_
_entity.id
_entity.type
_entity.pdbx_description
1 polymer ?
#
loop_
_entity_poly.entity_id
_entity_poly.type
_entity_poly.pdbx_seq_one_letter_code
_entity_poly.pdbx_strand_id
1 'polypeptide(L)'
;MINEYLNFVEEWCEVLESKAFARQHGKWSKEQPTTFFHFKINKKYTKIIQTDHGNDSVHAFLENETLDIYKAATWNAPAKDARYNLFRDFNHILEVCEPNGGYLYKGKKVYG
;
A
#
# COMPACT_ATOMS: atom_id res chain seq x y z
N MET A 1 -18.66 -1.62 8.44
CA MET A 1 -18.21 -1.20 7.09
C MET A 1 -17.11 -0.14 7.15
N ILE A 2 -17.34 1.12 7.56
CA ILE A 2 -16.25 2.14 7.58
C ILE A 2 -15.10 1.75 8.53
N ASN A 3 -15.38 1.43 9.79
CA ASN A 3 -14.31 1.06 10.74
C ASN A 3 -13.59 -0.23 10.34
N GLU A 4 -14.29 -1.12 9.64
CA GLU A 4 -13.74 -2.42 9.27
C GLU A 4 -12.69 -2.29 8.16
N TYR A 5 -12.99 -1.58 7.06
CA TYR A 5 -11.98 -1.40 6.00
C TYR A 5 -10.79 -0.55 6.46
N LEU A 6 -10.97 0.36 7.42
CA LEU A 6 -9.87 1.14 7.97
C LEU A 6 -8.87 0.27 8.73
N ASN A 7 -9.33 -0.72 9.49
CA ASN A 7 -8.43 -1.69 10.14
C ASN A 7 -7.59 -2.45 9.09
N PHE A 8 -8.20 -2.85 7.97
CA PHE A 8 -7.48 -3.48 6.86
C PHE A 8 -6.43 -2.54 6.23
N VAL A 9 -6.76 -1.26 6.10
CA VAL A 9 -5.81 -0.25 5.56
C VAL A 9 -4.66 0.03 6.55
N GLU A 10 -4.95 0.09 7.84
CA GLU A 10 -3.95 0.24 8.91
C GLU A 10 -2.97 -0.94 8.91
N GLU A 11 -3.48 -2.17 8.93
CA GLU A 11 -2.65 -3.39 8.87
C GLU A 11 -1.81 -3.43 7.58
N TRP A 12 -2.38 -3.02 6.45
CA TRP A 12 -1.62 -2.94 5.19
C TRP A 12 -0.46 -1.95 5.28
N CYS A 13 -0.66 -0.77 5.87
CA CYS A 13 0.41 0.20 6.11
C CYS A 13 1.49 -0.37 7.04
N GLU A 14 1.11 -1.00 8.16
CA GLU A 14 2.05 -1.60 9.11
C GLU A 14 2.94 -2.67 8.45
N VAL A 15 2.35 -3.53 7.61
CA VAL A 15 3.11 -4.56 6.88
C VAL A 15 4.06 -3.93 5.86
N LEU A 16 3.63 -2.88 5.16
CA LEU A 16 4.50 -2.14 4.23
C LEU A 16 5.69 -1.50 4.95
N GLU A 17 5.45 -0.85 6.10
CA GLU A 17 6.52 -0.28 6.93
C GLU A 17 7.50 -1.34 7.43
N SER A 18 6.98 -2.45 7.96
CA SER A 18 7.80 -3.57 8.45
C SER A 18 8.71 -4.13 7.34
N LYS A 19 8.16 -4.31 6.14
CA LYS A 19 8.91 -4.78 4.96
C LYS A 19 9.94 -3.74 4.48
N ALA A 20 9.63 -2.44 4.57
CA ALA A 20 10.56 -1.37 4.22
C ALA A 20 11.76 -1.36 5.18
N PHE A 21 11.49 -1.38 6.48
CA PHE A 21 12.51 -1.42 7.52
C PHE A 21 13.42 -2.66 7.39
N ALA A 22 12.82 -3.85 7.26
CA ALA A 22 13.56 -5.09 7.12
C ALA A 22 14.46 -5.12 5.88
N ARG A 23 14.03 -4.49 4.77
CA ARG A 23 14.82 -4.38 3.54
C ARG A 23 16.01 -3.43 3.69
N GLN A 24 15.84 -2.31 4.40
CA GLN A 24 16.87 -1.28 4.53
C GLN A 24 17.91 -1.62 5.59
N HIS A 25 17.46 -2.10 6.75
CA HIS A 25 18.32 -2.28 7.93
C HIS A 25 18.45 -3.75 8.37
N GLY A 26 17.59 -4.63 7.88
CA GLY A 26 17.47 -6.00 8.37
C GLY A 26 16.49 -6.11 9.56
N LYS A 27 15.83 -7.26 9.66
CA LYS A 27 14.72 -7.52 10.60
C LYS A 27 15.04 -7.24 12.08
N TRP A 28 16.31 -7.36 12.48
CA TRP A 28 16.75 -7.24 13.87
C TRP A 28 17.48 -5.93 14.18
N SER A 29 17.49 -4.99 13.24
CA SER A 29 18.16 -3.70 13.44
C SER A 29 17.49 -2.88 14.54
N LYS A 30 18.30 -2.04 15.20
CA LYS A 30 17.86 -1.05 16.19
C LYS A 30 17.83 0.38 15.64
N GLU A 31 18.09 0.54 14.35
CA GLU A 31 18.00 1.84 13.67
C GLU A 31 16.56 2.34 13.61
N GLN A 32 16.38 3.63 13.37
CA GLN A 32 15.05 4.20 13.18
C GLN A 32 14.60 4.03 11.72
N PRO A 33 13.31 3.75 11.46
CA PRO A 33 12.80 3.71 10.10
C PRO A 33 12.95 5.06 9.41
N THR A 34 13.29 5.05 8.12
CA THR A 34 13.29 6.26 7.28
C THR A 34 12.14 6.29 6.27
N THR A 35 11.44 5.16 6.11
CA THR A 35 10.26 5.01 5.26
C THR A 35 9.04 4.70 6.13
N PHE A 36 7.97 5.47 5.92
CA PHE A 36 6.69 5.33 6.62
C PHE A 36 5.53 5.21 5.63
N PHE A 37 4.46 4.53 6.01
CA PHE A 37 3.23 4.41 5.25
C PHE A 37 2.04 4.88 6.08
N HIS A 38 1.28 5.81 5.52
CA HIS A 38 0.08 6.32 6.14
C HIS A 38 -1.01 6.50 5.09
N PHE A 39 -2.23 6.83 5.51
CA PHE A 39 -3.33 7.03 4.58
C PHE A 39 -4.09 8.32 4.80
N LYS A 40 -4.71 8.81 3.73
CA LYS A 40 -5.61 9.96 3.74
C LYS A 40 -6.90 9.62 3.05
N ILE A 41 -8.00 9.73 3.78
CA ILE A 41 -9.35 9.50 3.27
C ILE A 41 -9.84 10.76 2.54
N ASN A 42 -10.31 10.61 1.31
CA ASN A 42 -11.03 11.65 0.56
C ASN A 42 -12.41 11.12 0.16
N LYS A 43 -13.24 11.93 -0.51
CA LYS A 43 -14.61 11.54 -0.90
C LYS A 43 -14.66 10.21 -1.67
N LYS A 44 -13.88 10.10 -2.74
CA LYS A 44 -13.90 8.91 -3.63
C LYS A 44 -12.86 7.85 -3.24
N TYR A 45 -11.69 8.29 -2.79
CA TYR A 45 -10.55 7.40 -2.59
C TYR A 45 -9.89 7.62 -1.22
N THR A 46 -9.48 6.52 -0.61
CA THR A 46 -8.46 6.46 0.44
C THR A 46 -7.10 6.31 -0.23
N LYS A 47 -6.23 7.28 -0.01
CA LYS A 47 -4.90 7.35 -0.61
C LYS A 47 -3.89 6.74 0.35
N ILE A 48 -3.12 5.76 -0.09
CA ILE A 48 -1.97 5.22 0.65
C ILE A 48 -0.73 6.00 0.24
N ILE A 49 -0.07 6.61 1.21
CA ILE A 49 1.07 7.52 1.03
C ILE A 49 2.29 6.85 1.65
N GLN A 50 3.38 6.85 0.90
CA GLN A 50 4.70 6.49 1.37
C GLN A 50 5.51 7.77 1.56
N THR A 51 6.06 7.97 2.75
CA THR A 51 7.04 9.02 3.02
C THR A 51 8.41 8.38 3.15
N ASP A 52 9.34 8.71 2.26
CA ASP A 52 10.70 8.18 2.26
C ASP A 52 11.72 9.31 2.37
N HIS A 53 12.49 9.33 3.46
CA HIS A 53 13.43 10.41 3.79
C HIS A 53 12.77 11.82 3.70
N GLY A 54 11.50 11.93 4.10
CA GLY A 54 10.73 13.18 4.05
C GLY A 54 10.13 13.53 2.68
N ASN A 55 10.26 12.65 1.67
CA ASN A 55 9.62 12.81 0.37
C ASN A 55 8.37 11.94 0.28
N ASP A 56 7.24 12.56 -0.03
CA ASP A 56 5.96 11.85 -0.15
C ASP A 56 5.71 11.37 -1.58
N SER A 57 5.18 10.16 -1.68
CA SER A 57 4.65 9.60 -2.92
C SER A 57 3.37 8.81 -2.64
N VAL A 58 2.52 8.66 -3.66
CA VAL A 58 1.33 7.82 -3.53
C VAL A 58 1.66 6.39 -3.92
N HIS A 59 1.49 5.48 -2.98
CA HIS A 59 1.68 4.05 -3.20
C HIS A 59 0.51 3.45 -3.99
N ALA A 60 -0.70 3.68 -3.49
CA ALA A 60 -1.94 3.14 -4.04
C ALA A 60 -3.15 4.05 -3.77
N PHE A 61 -4.22 3.83 -4.54
CA PHE A 61 -5.55 4.37 -4.26
C PHE A 61 -6.52 3.23 -3.98
N LEU A 62 -7.26 3.33 -2.90
CA LEU A 62 -8.39 2.47 -2.56
C LEU A 62 -9.68 3.24 -2.83
N GLU A 63 -10.58 2.71 -3.64
CA GLU A 63 -11.92 3.30 -3.83
C GLU A 63 -12.83 2.96 -2.66
N ASN A 64 -13.43 3.98 -2.04
CA ASN A 64 -14.10 3.80 -0.75
C ASN A 64 -15.40 2.98 -0.82
N GLU A 65 -16.05 2.95 -1.99
CA GLU A 65 -17.33 2.26 -2.19
C GLU A 65 -17.13 0.81 -2.67
N THR A 66 -16.29 0.62 -3.68
CA THR A 66 -16.04 -0.69 -4.30
C THR A 66 -14.98 -1.50 -3.56
N LEU A 67 -14.13 -0.81 -2.78
CA LEU A 67 -12.92 -1.35 -2.16
C LEU A 67 -11.89 -1.86 -3.17
N ASP A 68 -11.98 -1.41 -4.42
CA ASP A 68 -10.98 -1.73 -5.43
C ASP A 68 -9.70 -0.91 -5.19
N ILE A 69 -8.57 -1.60 -5.34
CA ILE A 69 -7.23 -1.06 -5.16
C ILE A 69 -6.63 -0.81 -6.54
N TYR A 70 -6.10 0.38 -6.72
CA TYR A 70 -5.52 0.86 -7.95
C TYR A 70 -4.07 1.31 -7.72
N LYS A 71 -3.21 1.04 -8.71
CA LYS A 71 -1.86 1.62 -8.75
C LYS A 71 -1.97 3.15 -8.87
N ALA A 72 -1.13 3.89 -8.17
CA ALA A 72 -1.00 5.33 -8.41
C ALA A 72 -0.39 5.64 -9.78
N ALA A 73 -0.99 6.57 -10.54
CA ALA A 73 -0.41 7.12 -11.77
C ALA A 73 0.13 8.54 -11.57
N THR A 74 -0.57 9.33 -10.75
CA THR A 74 -0.12 10.66 -10.31
C THR A 74 -0.41 10.82 -8.82
N TRP A 75 0.00 11.95 -8.23
CA TRP A 75 -0.40 12.29 -6.87
C TRP A 75 -1.93 12.33 -6.69
N ASN A 76 -2.69 12.68 -7.72
CA ASN A 76 -4.14 12.93 -7.62
C ASN A 76 -5.01 11.87 -8.30
N ALA A 77 -4.42 10.94 -9.06
CA ALA A 77 -5.19 9.99 -9.85
C ALA A 77 -4.56 8.58 -9.89
N PRO A 78 -5.39 7.53 -9.83
CA PRO A 78 -4.96 6.17 -10.08
C PRO A 78 -4.69 5.90 -11.57
N ALA A 79 -3.96 4.83 -11.83
CA ALA A 79 -3.89 4.20 -13.13
C ALA A 79 -5.22 3.52 -13.48
N LYS A 80 -5.39 3.19 -14.77
CA LYS A 80 -6.56 2.46 -15.24
C LYS A 80 -6.62 1.05 -14.63
N ASP A 81 -7.87 0.62 -14.40
CA ASP A 81 -8.30 -0.68 -13.90
C ASP A 81 -7.87 -1.01 -12.47
N ALA A 82 -8.67 -1.81 -11.77
CA ALA A 82 -8.31 -2.34 -10.46
C ALA A 82 -7.11 -3.31 -10.57
N ARG A 83 -6.40 -3.50 -9.46
CA ARG A 83 -5.33 -4.50 -9.28
C ARG A 83 -5.78 -5.62 -8.34
N TYR A 84 -6.49 -5.21 -7.30
CA TYR A 84 -7.03 -6.07 -6.26
C TYR A 84 -8.31 -5.46 -5.73
N ASN A 85 -9.01 -6.20 -4.89
CA ASN A 85 -10.05 -5.70 -4.03
C ASN A 85 -9.67 -5.96 -2.57
N LEU A 86 -9.77 -4.93 -1.72
CA LEU A 86 -9.26 -4.96 -0.35
C LEU A 86 -9.80 -6.15 0.43
N PHE A 87 -11.10 -6.46 0.35
CA PHE A 87 -11.68 -7.55 1.12
C PHE A 87 -11.47 -8.92 0.48
N ARG A 88 -11.59 -9.02 -0.84
CA ARG A 88 -11.47 -10.32 -1.53
C ARG A 88 -10.04 -10.84 -1.54
N ASP A 89 -9.06 -9.93 -1.64
CA ASP A 89 -7.67 -10.28 -1.89
C ASP A 89 -6.74 -9.96 -0.71
N PHE A 90 -7.26 -9.58 0.47
CA PHE A 90 -6.46 -9.02 1.56
C PHE A 90 -5.26 -9.88 1.96
N ASN A 91 -5.49 -11.16 2.25
CA ASN A 91 -4.44 -12.07 2.69
C ASN A 91 -3.33 -12.20 1.64
N HIS A 92 -3.72 -12.22 0.36
CA HIS A 92 -2.75 -12.26 -0.73
C HIS A 92 -1.97 -10.94 -0.82
N ILE A 93 -2.63 -9.80 -0.64
CA ILE A 93 -1.97 -8.48 -0.60
C ILE A 93 -0.91 -8.46 0.50
N LEU A 94 -1.22 -8.92 1.72
CA LEU A 94 -0.24 -8.93 2.82
C LEU A 94 0.98 -9.79 2.50
N GLU A 95 0.77 -10.92 1.81
CA GLU A 95 1.83 -11.81 1.35
C GLU A 95 2.74 -11.09 0.32
N VAL A 96 2.16 -10.56 -0.76
CA VAL A 96 2.91 -10.07 -1.91
C VAL A 96 3.30 -8.59 -1.86
N CYS A 97 2.72 -7.81 -0.94
CA CYS A 97 2.98 -6.37 -0.90
C CYS A 97 4.47 -6.10 -0.70
N GLU A 98 4.98 -5.13 -1.43
CA GLU A 98 6.36 -4.66 -1.30
C GLU A 98 6.36 -3.13 -1.28
N PRO A 99 7.26 -2.49 -0.48
CA PRO A 99 7.28 -1.03 -0.33
C PRO A 99 7.45 -0.25 -1.63
N ASN A 100 8.15 -0.80 -2.61
CA ASN A 100 8.35 -0.20 -3.94
C ASN A 100 7.10 -0.31 -4.87
N GLY A 101 6.03 -0.98 -4.42
CA GLY A 101 4.77 -1.10 -5.14
C GLY A 101 4.80 -2.01 -6.37
N GLY A 102 5.77 -2.91 -6.50
CA GLY A 102 5.88 -3.76 -7.69
C GLY A 102 4.70 -4.73 -7.88
N TYR A 103 4.07 -5.21 -6.81
CA TYR A 103 2.83 -6.01 -6.86
C TYR A 103 1.62 -5.29 -7.48
N LEU A 104 1.64 -3.96 -7.57
CA LEU A 104 0.56 -3.17 -8.16
C LEU A 104 0.70 -3.02 -9.69
N TYR A 105 1.76 -3.56 -10.31
CA TYR A 105 1.96 -3.53 -11.76
C TYR A 105 1.28 -4.72 -12.44
N LYS A 106 0.59 -4.46 -13.55
CA LYS A 106 0.00 -5.52 -14.37
C LYS A 106 1.10 -6.37 -15.02
N GLY A 107 0.90 -7.68 -15.03
CA GLY A 107 1.75 -8.61 -15.79
C GLY A 107 3.07 -9.00 -15.12
N LYS A 108 3.30 -8.63 -13.85
CA LYS A 108 4.40 -9.22 -13.08
C LYS A 108 4.06 -10.69 -12.83
N LYS A 109 4.61 -11.59 -13.65
CA LYS A 109 4.61 -13.03 -13.33
C LYS A 109 5.51 -13.18 -12.10
N VAL A 110 4.93 -13.50 -10.96
CA VAL A 110 5.72 -14.00 -9.83
C VAL A 110 6.21 -15.37 -10.28
N TYR A 111 7.44 -15.43 -10.77
CA TYR A 111 8.11 -16.72 -10.94
C TYR A 111 8.40 -17.19 -9.51
N GLY A 112 7.66 -18.22 -9.09
CA GLY A 112 7.93 -18.96 -7.87
C GLY A 112 9.25 -19.71 -7.96
#